data_AF-A0A157ZVD8-F1
#
_entry.id   AF-A0A157ZVD8-F1
#
_cell.length_a   1.000
_cell.length_b   1.000
_cell.length_c   1.000
_cell.angle_alpha   90.00
_cell.angle_beta   90.00
_cell.angle_gamma   90.00
#
_symmetry.space_group_name_H-M   'P 1'
#
loop_
_entity.id
_entity.type
_entity.pdbx_description
1 polymer ?
#
loop_
_entity_poly.entity_id
_entity_poly.type
_entity_poly.pdbx_seq_one_letter_code
_entity_poly.pdbx_strand_id
1 'polypeptide(L)'
;MPVLRRLLAAKVMRAERLADLHAIRDDLQLKHVLSMLAAELGYASWDVCKSDIDKQPGAIIDRYRLDAGAFNDHEKNWFASEPEAREWQRAHGGYIVRYGEQAVAILKRE
;
A
#
# COMPACT_ATOMS: atom_id res chain seq x y z
N MET A 1 8.27 -8.89 18.85
CA MET A 1 6.90 -8.32 18.81
C MET A 1 6.95 -6.81 18.48
N PRO A 2 7.23 -6.42 17.22
CA PRO A 2 7.32 -5.01 16.85
C PRO A 2 5.97 -4.27 16.84
N VAL A 3 4.88 -4.93 16.43
CA VAL A 3 3.55 -4.31 16.32
C VAL A 3 2.99 -3.90 17.69
N LEU A 4 3.09 -4.73 18.73
CA LEU A 4 2.60 -4.37 20.06
C LEU A 4 3.32 -3.17 20.66
N ARG A 5 4.62 -3.04 20.39
CA ARG A 5 5.41 -1.89 20.85
C ARG A 5 4.95 -0.60 20.15
N ARG A 6 4.62 -0.67 18.86
CA ARG A 6 4.04 0.45 18.11
C ARG A 6 2.65 0.82 18.61
N LEU A 7 1.79 -0.17 18.88
CA LEU A 7 0.46 0.05 19.47
C LEU A 7 0.55 0.79 20.81
N LEU A 8 1.50 0.39 21.68
CA LEU A 8 1.74 1.05 22.96
C LEU A 8 2.22 2.50 22.78
N ALA A 9 3.17 2.71 21.87
CA ALA A 9 3.73 4.04 21.59
C ALA A 9 2.68 4.99 21.00
N ALA A 10 1.79 4.48 20.14
CA ALA A 10 0.71 5.25 19.51
C ALA A 10 -0.44 5.60 20.48
N LYS A 11 -0.50 4.99 21.67
CA LYS A 11 -1.52 5.25 22.72
C LYS A 11 -2.97 5.14 22.23
N VAL A 12 -3.21 4.31 21.22
CA VAL A 12 -4.55 4.08 20.63
C VAL A 12 -5.43 3.19 21.51
N MET A 13 -4.82 2.44 22.42
CA MET A 13 -5.50 1.55 23.36
C MET A 13 -5.19 1.97 24.80
N ARG A 14 -6.10 1.65 25.74
CA ARG A 14 -5.97 1.98 27.17
C ARG A 14 -4.93 1.13 27.92
N ALA A 15 -4.08 0.39 27.23
CA ALA A 15 -3.06 -0.43 27.87
C ALA A 15 -1.83 0.43 28.20
N GLU A 16 -1.43 0.43 29.47
CA GLU A 16 -0.30 1.22 29.95
C GLU A 16 1.05 0.51 29.78
N ARG A 17 1.04 -0.83 29.70
CA ARG A 17 2.25 -1.65 29.59
C ARG A 17 2.17 -2.63 28.44
N LEU A 18 3.35 -2.98 27.91
CA LEU A 18 3.49 -3.97 26.84
C LEU A 18 2.96 -5.36 27.24
N ALA A 19 3.12 -5.74 28.51
CA ALA A 19 2.61 -7.01 29.04
C ALA A 19 1.08 -7.09 28.98
N ASP A 20 0.40 -5.97 29.24
CA ASP A 20 -1.07 -5.89 29.19
C ASP A 20 -1.57 -6.06 27.75
N LEU A 21 -0.92 -5.39 26.78
CA LEU A 21 -1.19 -5.59 25.34
C LEU A 21 -0.90 -7.02 24.88
N HIS A 22 0.14 -7.65 25.43
CA HIS A 22 0.49 -9.03 25.08
C HIS A 22 -0.55 -10.03 25.58
N ALA A 23 -1.16 -9.77 26.74
CA ALA A 23 -2.21 -10.61 27.30
C ALA A 23 -3.48 -10.59 26.44
N ILE A 24 -3.84 -9.42 25.89
CA ILE A 24 -5.04 -9.25 25.03
C ILE A 24 -4.73 -9.35 23.53
N ARG A 25 -3.57 -9.90 23.15
CA ARG A 25 -3.13 -9.90 21.74
C ARG A 25 -4.10 -10.60 20.79
N ASP A 26 -4.83 -11.58 21.30
CA ASP A 26 -5.81 -12.36 20.53
C ASP A 26 -7.13 -11.56 20.33
N ASP A 27 -7.36 -10.53 21.15
CA ASP A 27 -8.47 -9.57 21.00
C ASP A 27 -8.11 -8.38 20.09
N LEU A 28 -6.87 -8.32 19.58
CA LEU A 28 -6.45 -7.25 18.68
C LEU A 28 -7.11 -7.39 17.32
N GLN A 29 -8.00 -6.44 17.05
CA GLN A 29 -8.68 -6.33 15.77
C GLN A 29 -7.94 -5.39 14.81
N LEU A 30 -8.17 -5.57 13.50
CA LEU A 30 -7.63 -4.74 12.43
C LEU A 30 -7.84 -3.23 12.69
N LYS A 31 -8.99 -2.85 13.26
CA LYS A 31 -9.30 -1.44 13.60
C LYS A 31 -8.25 -0.80 14.54
N HIS A 32 -7.66 -1.56 15.47
CA HIS A 32 -6.64 -1.02 16.37
C HIS A 32 -5.34 -0.73 15.62
N VAL A 33 -4.98 -1.61 14.68
CA VAL A 33 -3.80 -1.45 13.82
C VAL A 33 -3.99 -0.28 12.85
N LEU A 34 -5.17 -0.15 12.25
CA LEU A 34 -5.49 0.97 11.35
C LEU A 34 -5.46 2.31 12.09
N SER A 35 -6.04 2.38 13.29
CA SER A 35 -5.97 3.58 14.13
C SER A 35 -4.53 3.91 14.56
N MET A 36 -3.69 2.90 14.84
CA MET A 36 -2.26 3.10 15.11
C MET A 36 -1.54 3.68 13.90
N LEU A 37 -1.76 3.13 12.70
CA LEU A 37 -1.14 3.64 11.47
C LEU A 37 -1.57 5.09 11.19
N ALA A 38 -2.85 5.41 11.38
CA ALA A 38 -3.35 6.77 11.23
C ALA A 38 -2.63 7.74 12.20
N ALA A 39 -2.52 7.37 13.48
CA ALA A 39 -1.83 8.18 14.48
C ALA A 39 -0.34 8.39 14.16
N GLU A 40 0.36 7.34 13.73
CA GLU A 40 1.78 7.43 13.32
C GLU A 40 1.98 8.33 12.09
N LEU A 41 1.00 8.38 11.20
CA LEU A 41 0.99 9.29 10.04
C LEU A 41 0.50 10.71 10.38
N GLY A 42 0.20 11.00 11.66
CA GLY A 42 -0.24 12.32 12.13
C GLY A 42 -1.73 12.62 11.95
N TYR A 43 -2.54 11.62 11.61
CA TYR A 43 -3.99 11.76 11.47
C TYR A 43 -4.72 11.56 12.80
N ALA A 44 -5.82 12.29 12.98
CA ALA A 44 -6.67 12.19 14.17
C ALA A 44 -7.45 10.87 14.27
N SER A 45 -7.80 10.26 13.12
CA SER A 45 -8.49 8.98 13.05
C SER A 45 -8.20 8.27 11.73
N TRP A 46 -8.49 6.96 11.71
CA TRP A 46 -8.42 6.17 10.49
C TRP A 46 -9.35 6.69 9.39
N ASP A 47 -10.54 7.18 9.72
CA ASP A 47 -11.50 7.66 8.71
C ASP A 47 -10.95 8.87 7.93
N VAL A 48 -10.28 9.80 8.60
CA VAL A 48 -9.62 10.95 7.95
C VAL A 48 -8.46 10.48 7.08
N CYS A 49 -7.61 9.60 7.62
CA CYS A 49 -6.49 9.02 6.88
C CYS A 49 -6.97 8.29 5.62
N LYS A 50 -8.00 7.45 5.74
CA LYS A 50 -8.59 6.71 4.63
C LYS A 50 -9.14 7.64 3.55
N SER A 51 -9.88 8.67 3.94
CA SER A 51 -10.40 9.66 2.99
C SER A 51 -9.28 10.31 2.16
N ASP A 52 -8.13 10.59 2.77
CA ASP A 52 -7.00 11.19 2.04
C ASP A 52 -6.26 10.18 1.16
N ILE A 53 -6.18 8.91 1.59
CA ILE A 53 -5.69 7.80 0.77
C ILE A 53 -6.59 7.60 -0.46
N ASP A 54 -7.91 7.62 -0.27
CA ASP A 54 -8.90 7.41 -1.35
C ASP A 54 -8.87 8.54 -2.40
N LYS A 55 -8.35 9.73 -2.05
CA LYS A 55 -8.13 10.84 -2.99
C LYS A 55 -6.84 10.69 -3.80
N GLN A 56 -5.91 9.83 -3.38
CA GLN A 56 -4.64 9.65 -4.08
C GLN A 56 -4.85 8.94 -5.43
N PRO A 57 -4.10 9.31 -6.48
CA PRO A 57 -4.08 8.54 -7.70
C PRO A 57 -3.72 7.07 -7.43
N GLY A 58 -4.54 6.14 -7.91
CA GLY A 58 -4.25 4.69 -7.78
C GLY A 58 -2.87 4.29 -8.32
N ALA A 59 -2.36 5.08 -9.28
CA ALA A 59 -1.01 4.96 -9.83
C ALA A 59 0.12 4.93 -8.78
N ILE A 60 -0.07 5.56 -7.62
CA ILE A 60 0.93 5.62 -6.55
C ILE A 60 1.23 4.23 -5.98
N ILE A 61 0.23 3.33 -5.95
CA ILE A 61 0.37 1.99 -5.37
C ILE A 61 0.49 0.89 -6.42
N ASP A 62 0.54 1.22 -7.71
CA ASP A 62 0.49 0.21 -8.77
C ASP A 62 1.67 -0.75 -8.76
N ARG A 63 2.85 -0.30 -8.30
CA ARG A 63 3.98 -1.20 -8.04
C ARG A 63 3.57 -2.34 -7.10
N TYR A 64 2.94 -2.00 -5.98
CA TYR A 64 2.50 -2.98 -4.98
C TYR A 64 1.33 -3.83 -5.51
N ARG A 65 0.44 -3.25 -6.32
CA ARG A 65 -0.64 -4.00 -6.98
C ARG A 65 -0.10 -5.01 -7.99
N LEU A 66 0.97 -4.65 -8.70
CA LEU A 66 1.68 -5.54 -9.61
C LEU A 66 2.31 -6.72 -8.83
N ASP A 67 2.99 -6.44 -7.72
CA ASP A 67 3.55 -7.47 -6.83
C ASP A 67 2.45 -8.39 -6.26
N ALA A 68 1.28 -7.84 -5.95
CA ALA A 68 0.11 -8.58 -5.48
C ALA A 68 -0.65 -9.34 -6.59
N GLY A 69 -0.19 -9.27 -7.84
CA GLY A 69 -0.78 -10.01 -8.95
C GLY A 69 -2.05 -9.40 -9.54
N ALA A 70 -2.36 -8.13 -9.26
CA ALA A 70 -3.56 -7.45 -9.75
C ALA A 70 -3.66 -7.33 -11.29
N PHE A 71 -2.57 -7.61 -12.01
CA PHE A 71 -2.49 -7.55 -13.48
C PHE A 71 -2.10 -8.91 -14.09
N ASN A 72 -2.34 -10.03 -13.41
CA ASN A 72 -1.92 -11.36 -13.88
C ASN A 72 -2.67 -11.89 -15.10
N ASP A 73 -3.87 -11.39 -15.33
CA ASP A 73 -4.71 -11.62 -16.49
C ASP A 73 -4.31 -10.77 -17.72
N HIS A 74 -3.37 -9.85 -17.54
CA HIS A 74 -2.87 -8.97 -18.60
C HIS A 74 -1.55 -9.47 -19.17
N GLU A 75 -1.25 -9.06 -20.41
CA GLU A 75 0.10 -9.18 -20.96
C GLU A 75 1.02 -8.13 -20.32
N LYS A 76 2.27 -8.51 -20.02
CA LYS A 76 3.24 -7.68 -19.33
C LYS A 76 4.52 -7.58 -20.15
N ASN A 77 4.80 -6.41 -20.69
CA ASN A 77 6.04 -6.12 -21.42
C ASN A 77 6.96 -5.27 -20.56
N TRP A 78 8.17 -5.77 -20.28
CA TRP A 78 9.13 -5.13 -19.37
C TRP A 78 10.17 -4.33 -20.14
N PHE A 79 10.51 -3.16 -19.59
CA PHE A 79 11.47 -2.22 -20.14
C PHE A 79 12.50 -1.82 -19.09
N ALA A 80 13.71 -1.51 -19.54
CA ALA A 80 14.80 -1.13 -18.64
C ALA A 80 14.56 0.25 -18.01
N SER A 81 13.76 1.10 -18.66
CA SER A 81 13.45 2.45 -18.19
C SER A 81 12.02 2.89 -18.51
N GLU A 82 11.49 3.83 -17.72
CA GLU A 82 10.19 4.44 -17.98
C GLU A 82 10.10 5.18 -19.33
N PRO A 83 11.10 5.96 -19.78
CA PRO A 83 11.05 6.61 -21.09
C PRO A 83 10.89 5.62 -22.25
N GLU A 84 11.61 4.50 -22.21
CA GLU A 84 11.52 3.43 -23.21
C GLU A 84 10.12 2.80 -23.23
N ALA A 85 9.59 2.49 -22.05
CA ALA A 85 8.24 1.95 -21.92
C ALA A 85 7.17 2.93 -22.46
N ARG A 86 7.34 4.23 -22.21
CA ARG A 86 6.43 5.28 -22.71
C ARG A 86 6.53 5.44 -24.22
N GLU A 87 7.71 5.31 -24.80
CA GLU A 87 7.87 5.32 -26.26
C GLU A 87 7.13 4.14 -26.89
N TRP A 88 7.32 2.94 -26.32
CA TRP A 88 6.59 1.75 -26.74
C TRP A 88 5.06 1.89 -26.58
N GLN A 89 4.61 2.46 -25.45
CA GLN A 89 3.20 2.71 -25.15
C GLN A 89 2.53 3.61 -26.20
N ARG A 90 3.23 4.61 -26.74
CA ARG A 90 2.67 5.50 -27.77
C ARG A 90 2.28 4.76 -29.04
N ALA A 91 2.97 3.67 -29.37
CA ALA A 91 2.70 2.86 -30.56
C ALA A 91 1.68 1.73 -30.31
N HIS A 92 1.65 1.15 -29.09
CA HIS A 92 0.88 -0.06 -28.80
C HIS A 92 -0.28 0.15 -27.80
N GLY A 93 -0.34 1.31 -27.16
CA GLY A 93 -1.27 1.59 -26.07
C GLY A 93 -0.88 0.90 -24.76
N GLY A 94 -1.88 0.64 -23.91
CA GLY A 94 -1.70 -0.02 -22.62
C GLY A 94 -1.41 0.94 -21.47
N TYR A 95 -1.19 0.36 -20.29
CA TYR A 95 -0.99 1.08 -19.03
C TYR A 95 0.42 0.87 -18.49
N ILE A 96 1.12 1.94 -18.12
CA ILE A 96 2.51 1.87 -17.66
C ILE A 96 2.57 1.91 -16.15
N VAL A 97 3.23 0.90 -15.56
CA VAL A 97 3.55 0.83 -14.13
C VAL A 97 5.05 0.99 -13.96
N ARG A 98 5.46 1.97 -13.14
CA ARG A 98 6.86 2.16 -12.76
C ARG A 98 7.27 1.14 -11.69
N TYR A 99 8.43 0.52 -11.86
CA TYR A 99 8.98 -0.48 -10.94
C TYR A 99 10.45 -0.19 -10.63
N GLY A 100 10.68 0.71 -9.68
CA GLY A 100 12.04 1.21 -9.42
C GLY A 100 12.55 2.01 -10.62
N GLU A 101 13.66 1.57 -11.20
CA GLU A 101 14.23 2.16 -12.43
C GLU A 101 13.55 1.64 -13.71
N GLN A 102 12.95 0.45 -13.63
CA GLN A 102 12.28 -0.22 -14.74
C GLN A 102 10.82 0.24 -14.87
N ALA A 103 10.19 -0.17 -15.97
CA ALA A 103 8.76 0.00 -16.17
C ALA A 103 8.17 -1.21 -16.89
N VAL A 104 6.89 -1.48 -16.63
CA VAL A 104 6.12 -2.53 -17.29
C VAL A 104 4.90 -1.93 -17.98
N ALA A 105 4.68 -2.30 -19.24
CA ALA A 105 3.45 -2.05 -19.96
C ALA A 105 2.48 -3.21 -19.76
N ILE A 106 1.30 -2.87 -19.25
CA ILE A 106 0.19 -3.78 -18.99
C ILE A 106 -0.81 -3.63 -20.14
N LEU A 107 -1.05 -4.71 -20.88
CA LEU A 107 -2.01 -4.74 -21.98
C LEU A 107 -3.13 -5.73 -21.71
N LYS A 108 -4.34 -5.33 -22.09
CA LYS A 108 -5.50 -6.22 -22.03
C LYS A 108 -5.30 -7.33 -23.06
N ARG A 109 -5.43 -8.59 -22.62
CA ARG A 109 -5.48 -9.72 -23.55
C ARG A 109 -6.77 -9.64 -24.35
N GLU A 110 -6.67 -9.86 -25.67
CA GLU A 110 -7.85 -10.03 -26.54
C GLU A 110 -8.63 -11.31 -26.21
#